data_AF-A0A1V5G5N1-F1
#
_entry.id   AF-A0A1V5G5N1-F1
#
_cell.length_a   1.000
_cell.length_b   1.000
_cell.length_c   1.000
_cell.angle_alpha   90.00
_cell.angle_beta   90.00
_cell.angle_gamma   90.00
#
_symmetry.space_group_name_H-M   'P 1'
#
loop_
_entity.id
_entity.type
_entity.pdbx_description
1 polymer ?
#
loop_
_entity_poly.entity_id
_entity_poly.type
_entity_poly.pdbx_seq_one_letter_code
_entity_poly.pdbx_strand_id
1 'polypeptide(L)'
;MGGIGLAAAFLQKTGRSLSAQAIAQEAREGGAEARALFEHFGAVLGGALRWIRDLLDPDRIVLGGSISQSFDLFAPAMLSRAGIQPDLIRVSELGETAPLLGAAALARQSLEKKP
;
A
#
# COMPACT_ATOMS: atom_id res chain seq x y z
N MET A 1 5.89 0.10 -5.24
CA MET A 1 5.31 0.95 -6.30
C MET A 1 4.30 1.89 -5.65
N GLY A 2 4.48 3.22 -5.78
CA GLY A 2 3.43 4.19 -5.42
C GLY A 2 2.45 4.40 -6.59
N GLY A 3 1.49 5.33 -6.47
CA GLY A 3 0.48 5.60 -7.51
C GLY A 3 1.07 5.88 -8.91
N ILE A 4 2.24 6.53 -8.98
CA ILE A 4 2.97 6.77 -10.25
C ILE A 4 3.39 5.46 -10.92
N GLY A 5 3.88 4.49 -10.13
CA GLY A 5 4.29 3.19 -10.65
C GLY A 5 3.11 2.37 -11.18
N LEU A 6 1.94 2.49 -10.54
CA LEU A 6 0.73 1.80 -10.97
C LEU A 6 0.19 2.39 -12.28
N ALA A 7 0.17 3.72 -12.43
CA ALA A 7 -0.19 4.39 -13.67
C ALA A 7 0.77 4.02 -14.83
N ALA A 8 2.08 3.99 -14.56
CA ALA A 8 3.08 3.58 -15.56
C ALA A 8 2.89 2.12 -16.00
N ALA A 9 2.67 1.21 -15.04
CA ALA A 9 2.41 -0.20 -15.34
C ALA A 9 1.12 -0.39 -16.15
N PHE A 10 0.07 0.38 -15.85
CA PHE A 10 -1.19 0.34 -16.59
C PHE A 10 -1.02 0.82 -18.04
N LEU A 11 -0.31 1.94 -18.23
CA LEU A 11 0.02 2.46 -19.56
C LEU A 11 0.80 1.44 -20.37
N GLN A 12 1.82 0.81 -19.78
CA GLN A 12 2.63 -0.19 -20.47
C GLN A 12 1.80 -1.42 -20.89
N LYS A 13 0.83 -1.84 -20.06
CA LYS A 13 0.05 -3.06 -20.30
C LYS A 13 -1.14 -2.85 -21.25
N THR A 14 -1.78 -1.69 -21.20
CA THR A 14 -3.06 -1.41 -21.90
C THR A 14 -2.92 -0.38 -23.03
N GLY A 15 -1.82 0.37 -23.06
CA GLY A 15 -1.65 1.54 -23.94
C GLY A 15 -2.46 2.78 -23.52
N ARG A 16 -3.27 2.70 -22.45
CA ARG A 16 -4.11 3.80 -21.98
C ARG A 16 -3.40 4.60 -20.88
N SER A 17 -3.36 5.92 -21.05
CA SER A 17 -2.81 6.83 -20.04
C SER A 17 -3.93 7.28 -19.10
N LEU A 18 -3.92 6.76 -17.88
CA LEU A 18 -4.87 7.10 -16.82
C LEU A 18 -4.13 7.44 -15.53
N SER A 19 -4.73 8.31 -14.71
CA SER A 19 -4.25 8.54 -13.34
C SER A 19 -4.51 7.31 -12.48
N ALA A 20 -3.71 7.12 -11.42
CA ALA A 20 -3.92 6.01 -10.48
C ALA A 20 -5.34 6.02 -9.86
N GLN A 21 -5.91 7.21 -9.63
CA GLN A 21 -7.27 7.37 -9.14
C GLN A 21 -8.31 6.92 -10.16
N ALA A 22 -8.14 7.27 -11.44
CA ALA A 22 -9.02 6.82 -12.51
C ALA A 22 -8.95 5.30 -12.71
N ILE A 23 -7.74 4.72 -12.63
CA ILE A 23 -7.55 3.26 -12.71
C ILE A 23 -8.25 2.56 -11.52
N ALA A 24 -8.12 3.11 -10.30
CA ALA A 24 -8.83 2.59 -9.13
C ALA A 24 -10.35 2.65 -9.30
N GLN A 25 -10.86 3.76 -9.83
CA GLN A 25 -12.29 3.90 -10.11
C GLN A 25 -12.77 2.87 -11.15
N GLU A 26 -12.04 2.72 -12.26
CA GLU A 26 -12.33 1.72 -13.29
C GLU A 26 -12.35 0.30 -12.71
N ALA A 27 -11.41 -0.03 -11.82
CA ALA A 27 -11.38 -1.34 -11.15
C ALA A 27 -12.63 -1.57 -10.27
N ARG A 28 -13.09 -0.54 -9.54
CA ARG A 28 -14.31 -0.62 -8.72
C ARG A 28 -15.55 -0.79 -9.59
N GLU A 29 -15.59 -0.13 -10.74
CA GLU A 29 -16.70 -0.19 -11.70
C GLU A 29 -16.78 -1.51 -12.47
N GLY A 30 -15.76 -2.37 -12.41
CA GLY A 30 -15.78 -3.66 -13.10
C GLY A 30 -14.71 -3.88 -14.15
N GLY A 31 -13.87 -2.89 -14.42
CA GLY A 31 -12.85 -2.97 -15.47
C GLY A 31 -11.86 -4.11 -15.24
N ALA A 32 -11.85 -5.08 -16.15
CA ALA A 32 -11.05 -6.29 -16.03
C ALA A 32 -9.53 -6.00 -16.00
N GLU A 33 -9.05 -5.09 -16.85
CA GLU A 33 -7.63 -4.74 -16.91
C GLU A 33 -7.16 -4.05 -15.62
N ALA A 34 -7.97 -3.13 -15.10
CA ALA A 34 -7.68 -2.40 -13.87
C ALA A 34 -7.71 -3.32 -12.65
N ARG A 35 -8.72 -4.21 -12.54
CA ARG A 35 -8.78 -5.24 -11.49
C ARG A 35 -7.57 -6.16 -11.53
N ALA A 36 -7.23 -6.69 -12.71
CA ALA A 36 -6.08 -7.57 -12.87
C ALA A 36 -4.76 -6.88 -12.49
N LEU A 37 -4.64 -5.56 -12.69
CA LEU A 37 -3.47 -4.80 -12.23
C LEU A 37 -3.40 -4.73 -10.70
N PHE A 38 -4.50 -4.44 -10.01
CA PHE A 38 -4.53 -4.41 -8.55
C PHE A 38 -4.34 -5.80 -7.92
N GLU A 39 -4.91 -6.85 -8.51
CA GLU A 39 -4.68 -8.24 -8.09
C GLU A 39 -3.20 -8.62 -8.21
N HIS A 40 -2.57 -8.29 -9.35
CA HIS A 40 -1.14 -8.53 -9.54
C HIS A 40 -0.30 -7.74 -8.54
N PHE A 41 -0.60 -6.45 -8.35
CA PHE A 41 0.07 -5.61 -7.36
C PHE A 41 -0.06 -6.20 -5.94
N GLY A 42 -1.27 -6.61 -5.56
CA GLY A 42 -1.54 -7.26 -4.29
C GLY A 42 -0.72 -8.54 -4.11
N ALA A 43 -0.66 -9.41 -5.13
CA ALA A 43 0.14 -10.63 -5.08
C ALA A 43 1.64 -10.34 -4.92
N VAL A 44 2.19 -9.36 -5.64
CA VAL A 44 3.61 -8.97 -5.49
C VAL A 44 3.87 -8.46 -4.08
N LEU A 45 3.01 -7.57 -3.55
CA LEU A 45 3.13 -7.05 -2.19
C LEU A 45 3.00 -8.15 -1.15
N GLY A 46 2.04 -9.06 -1.30
CA GLY A 46 1.84 -10.19 -0.41
C GLY A 46 3.05 -11.13 -0.35
N GLY A 47 3.76 -11.31 -1.47
CA GLY A 47 5.02 -12.03 -1.51
C GLY A 47 6.10 -11.39 -0.63
N ALA A 48 6.23 -10.06 -0.67
CA ALA A 48 7.15 -9.34 0.21
C ALA A 48 6.71 -9.38 1.68
N LEU A 49 5.42 -9.25 1.96
CA LEU A 49 4.88 -9.31 3.32
C LEU A 49 5.05 -10.68 3.98
N ARG A 50 4.99 -11.77 3.21
CA ARG A 50 5.32 -13.12 3.72
C ARG A 50 6.73 -13.15 4.31
N TRP A 51 7.73 -12.61 3.59
CA TRP A 51 9.11 -12.55 4.09
C TRP A 51 9.23 -11.70 5.36
N ILE A 52 8.54 -10.54 5.38
CA ILE A 52 8.53 -9.67 6.56
C ILE A 52 7.93 -10.38 7.77
N ARG A 53 6.80 -11.07 7.60
CA ARG A 53 6.18 -11.88 8.65
C ARG A 53 7.15 -12.96 9.15
N ASP A 54 7.69 -13.76 8.23
CA ASP A 54 8.50 -14.93 8.59
C ASP A 54 9.83 -14.54 9.25
N LEU A 55 10.37 -13.35 8.94
CA LEU A 55 11.65 -12.89 9.48
C LEU A 55 11.51 -12.07 10.77
N LEU A 56 10.50 -11.21 10.87
CA LEU A 56 10.39 -10.23 11.95
C LEU A 56 9.30 -10.56 12.98
N ASP A 57 8.38 -11.48 12.67
CA ASP A 57 7.23 -11.85 13.49
C ASP A 57 6.50 -10.63 14.12
N PRO A 58 6.04 -9.66 13.31
CA PRO A 58 5.48 -8.43 13.85
C PRO A 58 4.07 -8.63 14.40
N ASP A 59 3.72 -7.91 15.48
CA ASP A 59 2.34 -7.84 15.97
C ASP A 59 1.41 -7.11 15.01
N ARG A 60 1.94 -6.12 14.27
CA ARG A 60 1.20 -5.23 13.35
C ARG A 60 2.06 -4.77 12.19
N ILE A 61 1.45 -4.65 11.02
CA ILE A 61 2.02 -4.07 9.80
C ILE A 61 1.14 -2.89 9.38
N VAL A 62 1.72 -1.69 9.32
CA VAL A 62 1.01 -0.48 8.92
C VAL A 62 1.34 -0.13 7.47
N LEU A 63 0.32 -0.07 6.62
CA LEU A 63 0.42 0.35 5.23
C LEU A 63 0.05 1.83 5.10
N GLY A 64 0.99 2.64 4.62
CA GLY A 64 0.78 4.06 4.34
C GLY A 64 0.98 4.42 2.88
N GLY A 65 1.00 5.73 2.60
CA GLY A 65 1.18 6.28 1.27
C GLY A 65 -0.10 6.28 0.43
N SER A 66 -0.08 7.01 -0.69
CA SER A 66 -1.28 7.24 -1.51
C SER A 66 -1.94 5.96 -2.04
N ILE A 67 -1.19 4.88 -2.20
CA ILE A 67 -1.73 3.59 -2.67
C ILE A 67 -2.68 2.95 -1.65
N SER A 68 -2.54 3.24 -0.35
CA SER A 68 -3.42 2.66 0.67
C SER A 68 -4.87 3.12 0.54
N GLN A 69 -5.14 4.20 -0.22
CA GLN A 69 -6.51 4.63 -0.58
C GLN A 69 -7.23 3.64 -1.52
N SER A 70 -6.48 2.70 -2.11
CA SER A 70 -7.01 1.63 -2.96
C SER A 70 -6.86 0.25 -2.29
N PHE A 71 -6.80 0.23 -0.95
CA PHE A 71 -6.58 -1.00 -0.17
C PHE A 71 -7.62 -2.08 -0.50
N ASP A 72 -8.88 -1.70 -0.67
CA ASP A 72 -9.98 -2.59 -1.05
C ASP A 72 -9.67 -3.41 -2.32
N LEU A 73 -8.95 -2.82 -3.28
CA LEU A 73 -8.70 -3.42 -4.58
C LEU A 73 -7.58 -4.46 -4.58
N PHE A 74 -6.57 -4.32 -3.71
CA PHE A 74 -5.42 -5.23 -3.69
C PHE A 74 -5.31 -6.09 -2.42
N ALA A 75 -6.02 -5.73 -1.34
CA ALA A 75 -5.95 -6.44 -0.08
C ALA A 75 -6.28 -7.94 -0.19
N PRO A 76 -7.31 -8.39 -0.94
CA PRO A 76 -7.62 -9.82 -1.03
C PRO A 76 -6.45 -10.65 -1.59
N ALA A 77 -5.87 -10.21 -2.71
CA ALA A 77 -4.72 -10.88 -3.32
C ALA A 77 -3.47 -10.81 -2.44
N MET A 78 -3.25 -9.66 -1.78
CA MET A 78 -2.14 -9.45 -0.84
C MET A 78 -2.22 -10.39 0.36
N LEU A 79 -3.36 -10.41 1.06
CA LEU A 79 -3.58 -11.23 2.25
C LEU A 79 -3.47 -12.73 1.92
N SER A 80 -4.08 -13.15 0.81
CA SER A 80 -4.01 -14.52 0.31
C SER A 80 -2.57 -14.95 0.03
N ARG A 81 -1.81 -14.12 -0.70
CA ARG A 81 -0.42 -14.45 -1.05
C ARG A 81 0.52 -14.41 0.16
N ALA A 82 0.31 -13.47 1.07
CA ALA A 82 1.09 -13.39 2.30
C ALA A 82 0.75 -14.55 3.26
N GLY A 83 -0.49 -15.04 3.27
CA GLY A 83 -0.98 -15.99 4.27
C GLY A 83 -1.07 -15.35 5.65
N ILE A 84 -1.52 -14.09 5.71
CA ILE A 84 -1.68 -13.32 6.95
C ILE A 84 -3.14 -13.03 7.20
N GLN A 85 -3.51 -12.99 8.48
CA GLN A 85 -4.84 -12.58 8.90
C GLN A 85 -5.02 -11.07 8.69
N PRO A 86 -6.24 -10.60 8.35
CA PRO A 86 -6.50 -9.19 8.11
C PRO A 86 -6.17 -8.27 9.29
N ASP A 87 -6.28 -8.78 10.52
CA ASP A 87 -6.03 -8.03 11.76
C ASP A 87 -4.54 -7.68 11.98
N LEU A 88 -3.62 -8.35 11.29
CA LEU A 88 -2.21 -7.99 11.27
C LEU A 88 -1.96 -6.69 10.48
N ILE A 89 -2.83 -6.36 9.52
CA ILE A 89 -2.68 -5.17 8.67
C ILE A 89 -3.50 -3.99 9.22
N ARG A 90 -2.90 -2.80 9.19
CA ARG A 90 -3.61 -1.51 9.39
C ARG A 90 -3.29 -0.57 8.25
N VAL A 91 -4.30 0.14 7.76
CA VAL A 91 -4.09 1.26 6.86
C VAL A 91 -3.89 2.52 7.70
N SER A 92 -2.82 3.27 7.42
CA SER A 92 -2.53 4.52 8.13
C SER A 92 -3.62 5.57 7.86
N GLU A 93 -4.11 6.19 8.93
CA GLU A 93 -5.12 7.27 8.87
C GLU A 93 -4.48 8.66 8.77
N LEU A 94 -3.17 8.78 8.99
CA LEU A 94 -2.47 10.06 9.04
C LEU A 94 -2.25 10.67 7.64
N GLY A 95 -2.34 9.87 6.59
CA GLY A 95 -2.19 10.32 5.20
C GLY A 95 -0.93 11.17 4.98
N GLU A 96 -1.10 12.33 4.36
CA GLU A 96 -0.03 13.28 4.03
C GLU A 96 0.57 13.98 5.25
N THR A 97 -0.08 13.92 6.41
CA THR A 97 0.45 14.53 7.66
C THR A 97 1.44 13.63 8.37
N ALA A 98 1.50 12.34 8.02
CA ALA A 98 2.39 11.37 8.66
C ALA A 98 3.88 11.79 8.65
N PRO A 99 4.45 12.32 7.55
CA PRO A 99 5.84 12.78 7.53
C PRO A 99 6.09 13.98 8.45
N LEU A 100 5.14 14.93 8.50
CA LEU A 100 5.24 16.13 9.34
C LEU A 100 5.18 15.77 10.83
N LEU A 101 4.23 14.92 11.21
CA LEU A 101 4.11 14.43 12.59
C LEU A 101 5.32 13.60 12.99
N GLY A 102 5.85 12.78 12.07
CA GLY A 102 7.09 12.03 12.28
C GLY A 102 8.28 12.95 12.55
N ALA A 103 8.44 14.01 11.75
CA ALA A 103 9.50 15.00 11.94
C ALA A 103 9.37 15.74 13.29
N ALA A 104 8.16 16.16 13.65
CA ALA A 104 7.89 16.80 14.94
C ALA A 104 8.18 15.86 16.13
N ALA A 105 7.78 14.58 16.02
CA ALA A 105 8.05 13.58 17.04
C ALA A 105 9.55 13.32 17.21
N LEU A 106 10.31 13.26 16.12
CA LEU A 106 11.76 13.09 16.13
C LEU A 106 12.47 14.29 16.77
N ALA A 107 12.04 15.52 16.45
CA ALA A 107 12.55 16.74 17.06
C ALA A 107 12.27 16.75 18.57
N ARG A 108 11.05 16.41 18.99
CA ARG A 108 10.68 16.31 20.41
C ARG A 108 11.53 15.28 21.15
N GLN A 109 11.72 14.09 20.58
CA GLN A 109 12.53 13.03 21.19
C GLN A 109 13.99 13.47 21.39
N SER A 110 14.53 14.28 20.48
CA SER A 110 15.89 14.82 20.58
C SER A 110 16.04 15.85 21.69
N LEU A 111 14.98 16.59 22.02
CA LEU A 111 14.96 17.55 23.14
C LEU A 111 14.76 16.87 24.50
N GLU A 112 14.01 15.77 24.54
CA GLU A 112 13.73 14.99 25.76
C GLU A 112 14.91 14.10 26.17
N LYS A 113 15.74 13.68 25.22
CA LYS A 113 17.06 13.10 25.50
C LYS A 113 18.00 14.19 26.03
N LYS A 114 17.86 14.57 27.30
CA LYS A 114 18.93 15.27 28.03
C LYS A 114 20.18 14.35 28.06
N PRO A 115 21.40 14.92 27.97
CA PRO A 115 22.64 14.16 28.05
C PRO A 115 22.79 13.43 29.39
#